data_AF-A0A7S3V1J3-F1
#
_entry.id   AF-A0A7S3V1J3-F1
#
_cell.length_a   1.000
_cell.length_b   1.000
_cell.length_c   1.000
_cell.angle_alpha   90.00
_cell.angle_beta   90.00
_cell.angle_gamma   90.00
#
_symmetry.space_group_name_H-M   'P 1'
#
loop_
_entity.id
_entity.type
_entity.pdbx_description
1 polymer ?
#
loop_
_entity_poly.entity_id
_entity_poly.type
_entity_poly.pdbx_seq_one_letter_code
_entity_poly.pdbx_strand_id
1 'polypeptide(L)'
;DNLVDNEYQFNKKYRFNNFCSNLKVKIEASACSRFWNVNSGGRPQSCGNKKLESGEECECPNGGTKCSCCENCKLKADAICSPFGNECCTSDCQIKDTSNSCSHSSGTGICRNGHCEQSKCSSFGFGNFCGTHGTDSSEACKIKCVVQGQCYHMNGFLLGGKPINYVRDGAYCTFIDSGSTQKHGICSNGVCVEDEEATSYPTPYPSPFPTQYPSPYSAPVPTPPKPGNPDDCDKFQCPANSIKKAKVKCV
;
A
#
# COMPACT_ATOMS: atom_id res chain seq x y z
N ASP A 1 3.55 -34.44 -31.54
CA ASP A 1 2.30 -33.72 -31.82
C ASP A 1 1.40 -33.73 -30.60
N ASN A 2 1.34 -32.61 -29.86
CA ASN A 2 0.61 -32.48 -28.58
C ASN A 2 -0.36 -31.28 -28.60
N LEU A 3 -1.05 -31.09 -29.73
CA LEU A 3 -2.14 -30.15 -29.83
C LEU A 3 -3.46 -30.92 -29.68
N VAL A 4 -4.26 -30.52 -28.70
CA VAL A 4 -5.68 -30.82 -28.65
C VAL A 4 -6.36 -29.46 -28.73
N ASP A 5 -7.26 -29.30 -29.71
CA ASP A 5 -7.95 -28.04 -30.01
C ASP A 5 -7.01 -26.86 -30.34
N ASN A 6 -5.91 -27.12 -31.05
CA ASN A 6 -4.94 -26.11 -31.51
C ASN A 6 -4.22 -25.30 -30.41
N GLU A 7 -4.29 -25.71 -29.15
CA GLU A 7 -3.52 -25.10 -28.05
C GLU A 7 -2.46 -26.05 -27.46
N TYR A 8 -1.31 -25.50 -27.08
CA TYR A 8 -0.22 -26.26 -26.43
C TYR A 8 -0.65 -26.68 -25.01
N GLN A 9 -1.01 -27.95 -24.83
CA GLN A 9 -1.29 -28.49 -23.50
C GLN A 9 -0.01 -29.02 -22.85
N PHE A 10 0.38 -28.42 -21.72
CA PHE A 10 1.45 -28.95 -20.88
C PHE A 10 1.02 -30.29 -20.26
N ASN A 11 1.42 -31.39 -20.92
CA ASN A 11 1.68 -32.71 -20.38
C ASN A 11 0.55 -33.42 -19.59
N LYS A 12 -0.33 -34.13 -20.32
CA LYS A 12 -1.40 -35.00 -19.78
C LYS A 12 -0.92 -36.13 -18.85
N LYS A 13 0.38 -36.45 -18.82
CA LYS A 13 0.93 -37.58 -18.03
C LYS A 13 1.23 -37.21 -16.58
N TYR A 14 1.49 -35.94 -16.28
CA TYR A 14 1.70 -35.47 -14.91
C TYR A 14 0.48 -34.65 -14.49
N ARG A 15 -0.50 -35.33 -13.88
CA ARG A 15 -1.62 -34.67 -13.21
C ARG A 15 -1.05 -33.57 -12.32
N PHE A 16 -1.51 -32.34 -12.49
CA PHE A 16 -1.11 -31.17 -11.68
C PHE A 16 -0.99 -31.54 -10.19
N ASN A 17 -1.92 -32.35 -9.68
CA ASN A 17 -1.90 -32.88 -8.32
C ASN A 17 -0.66 -33.74 -7.98
N ASN A 18 -0.17 -34.59 -8.89
CA ASN A 18 1.06 -35.36 -8.67
C ASN A 18 2.32 -34.48 -8.71
N PHE A 19 2.32 -33.43 -9.54
CA PHE A 19 3.40 -32.43 -9.55
C PHE A 19 3.40 -31.63 -8.25
N CYS A 20 2.24 -31.09 -7.85
CA CYS A 20 2.06 -30.36 -6.60
C CYS A 20 2.36 -31.22 -5.37
N SER A 21 1.94 -32.48 -5.33
CA SER A 21 2.25 -33.40 -4.22
C SER A 21 3.73 -33.73 -4.15
N ASN A 22 4.41 -33.98 -5.27
CA ASN A 22 5.86 -34.20 -5.26
C ASN A 22 6.64 -32.94 -4.91
N LEU A 23 6.20 -31.77 -5.38
CA LEU A 23 6.80 -30.49 -5.04
C LEU A 23 6.60 -30.18 -3.56
N LYS A 24 5.40 -30.45 -3.02
CA LYS A 24 5.06 -30.28 -1.59
C LYS A 24 5.90 -31.20 -0.71
N VAL A 25 5.96 -32.49 -1.01
CA VAL A 25 6.81 -33.46 -0.29
C VAL A 25 8.28 -33.02 -0.36
N LYS A 26 8.76 -32.52 -1.49
CA LYS A 26 10.14 -32.04 -1.61
C LYS A 26 10.38 -30.72 -0.88
N ILE A 27 9.45 -29.77 -0.88
CA ILE A 27 9.55 -28.52 -0.11
C ILE A 27 9.52 -28.82 1.40
N GLU A 28 8.70 -29.77 1.83
CA GLU A 28 8.56 -30.15 3.24
C GLU A 28 9.70 -31.07 3.72
N ALA A 29 10.25 -31.92 2.85
CA ALA A 29 11.33 -32.86 3.17
C ALA A 29 12.73 -32.29 2.93
N SER A 30 12.89 -31.34 2.00
CA SER A 30 14.16 -30.64 1.83
C SER A 30 14.24 -29.51 2.84
N ALA A 31 15.29 -29.52 3.66
CA ALA A 31 15.75 -28.36 4.42
C ALA A 31 16.23 -27.23 3.49
N CYS A 32 15.59 -27.02 2.34
CA CYS A 32 15.86 -25.90 1.47
C CYS A 32 15.35 -24.64 2.18
N SER A 33 16.24 -24.01 2.93
CA SER A 33 16.07 -22.70 3.58
C SER A 33 15.60 -21.58 2.64
N ARG A 34 15.55 -21.84 1.33
CA ARG A 34 15.05 -20.94 0.30
C ARG A 34 13.59 -21.18 -0.11
N PHE A 35 12.95 -22.26 0.33
CA PHE A 35 11.51 -22.48 0.20
C PHE A 35 10.85 -22.23 1.55
N TRP A 36 9.84 -21.38 1.54
CA TRP A 36 9.25 -20.80 2.74
C TRP A 36 7.79 -21.22 2.71
N ASN A 37 7.30 -21.84 3.79
CA ASN A 37 5.93 -22.29 3.84
C ASN A 37 4.99 -21.08 4.00
N VAL A 38 4.33 -20.70 2.90
CA VAL A 38 3.35 -19.60 2.89
C VAL A 38 2.19 -19.83 3.86
N ASN A 39 1.87 -21.08 4.20
CA ASN A 39 0.80 -21.45 5.12
C ASN A 39 1.24 -21.45 6.60
N SER A 40 2.53 -21.26 6.89
CA SER A 40 3.07 -21.17 8.25
C SER A 40 3.25 -19.74 8.75
N GLY A 41 2.67 -18.74 8.06
CA GLY A 41 2.79 -17.32 8.43
C GLY A 41 3.64 -16.46 7.50
N GLY A 42 3.84 -16.87 6.24
CA GLY A 42 4.54 -16.06 5.24
C GLY A 42 6.06 -16.06 5.38
N ARG A 43 6.77 -15.31 4.53
CA ARG A 43 8.20 -15.07 4.75
C ARG A 43 8.40 -14.51 6.16
N PRO A 44 9.49 -14.80 6.94
CA PRO A 44 9.87 -13.93 8.05
C PRO A 44 9.75 -12.49 7.58
N GLN A 45 8.79 -11.81 8.19
CA GLN A 45 8.57 -10.40 7.99
C GLN A 45 9.87 -9.75 8.39
N SER A 46 10.53 -9.22 7.37
CA SER A 46 11.88 -8.72 7.53
C SER A 46 11.76 -7.23 7.38
N CYS A 47 11.58 -6.56 8.50
CA CYS A 47 11.64 -5.12 8.55
C CYS A 47 12.89 -4.62 7.81
N GLY A 48 12.74 -3.64 6.93
CA GLY A 48 13.84 -3.18 6.06
C GLY A 48 13.90 -3.86 4.69
N ASN A 49 12.88 -4.60 4.26
CA ASN A 49 12.86 -5.25 2.94
C ASN A 49 12.22 -4.41 1.81
N LYS A 50 11.89 -3.14 2.07
CA LYS A 50 11.19 -2.23 1.16
C LYS A 50 9.82 -2.75 0.74
N LYS A 51 9.12 -3.43 1.64
CA LYS A 51 7.72 -3.82 1.47
C LYS A 51 7.02 -3.58 2.79
N LEU A 52 5.87 -2.92 2.75
CA LEU A 52 5.03 -2.80 3.92
C LEU A 52 4.25 -4.12 4.09
N GLU A 53 4.61 -4.91 5.09
CA GLU A 53 4.01 -6.22 5.36
C GLU A 53 3.03 -6.15 6.54
N SER A 54 2.20 -7.18 6.70
CA SER A 54 1.18 -7.22 7.78
C SER A 54 1.82 -7.07 9.16
N GLY A 55 1.38 -6.12 9.98
CA GLY A 55 1.96 -5.89 11.32
C GLY A 55 3.08 -4.84 11.37
N GLU A 56 3.60 -4.43 10.22
CA GLU A 56 4.43 -3.23 10.07
C GLU A 56 3.52 -2.01 9.89
N GLU A 57 3.93 -0.87 10.48
CA GLU A 57 3.22 0.41 10.32
C GLU A 57 3.91 1.31 9.29
N CYS A 58 5.18 1.04 9.03
CA CYS A 58 6.02 1.80 8.12
C CYS A 58 7.16 0.95 7.62
N GLU A 59 7.78 1.42 6.54
CA GLU A 59 9.00 0.85 5.99
C GLU A 59 9.92 2.01 5.56
N CYS A 60 11.21 1.75 5.42
CA CYS A 60 12.18 2.79 5.04
C CYS A 60 12.58 2.70 3.56
N PRO A 61 12.67 3.84 2.84
CA PRO A 61 13.05 3.84 1.41
C PRO A 61 14.41 3.21 1.10
N ASN A 62 15.34 3.28 2.05
CA ASN A 62 16.67 2.70 1.93
C ASN A 62 16.72 1.19 2.22
N GLY A 63 15.65 0.57 2.72
CA GLY A 63 15.66 -0.81 3.19
C GLY A 63 16.42 -1.00 4.50
N GLY A 64 16.51 0.05 5.31
CA GLY A 64 16.95 -0.04 6.70
C GLY A 64 15.76 -0.21 7.65
N THR A 65 16.04 -0.50 8.92
CA THR A 65 15.01 -0.57 9.96
C THR A 65 14.77 0.79 10.65
N LYS A 66 15.52 1.84 10.27
CA LYS A 66 15.44 3.16 10.88
C LYS A 66 15.58 4.28 9.84
N CYS A 67 14.63 5.21 9.83
CA CYS A 67 14.63 6.42 9.01
C CYS A 67 13.86 7.54 9.73
N SER A 68 13.52 8.65 9.03
CA SER A 68 12.88 9.83 9.64
C SER A 68 11.64 9.47 10.46
N CYS A 69 10.71 8.73 9.85
CA CYS A 69 9.39 8.45 10.41
C CYS A 69 9.22 7.05 11.00
N CYS A 70 10.23 6.19 10.87
CA CYS A 70 10.10 4.76 11.12
C CYS A 70 11.29 4.22 11.91
N GLU A 71 11.03 3.36 12.90
CA GLU A 71 12.03 2.61 13.66
C GLU A 71 11.50 1.21 13.97
N ASN A 72 12.26 0.18 13.58
CA ASN A 72 11.86 -1.23 13.65
C ASN A 72 10.47 -1.49 13.04
N CYS A 73 10.18 -0.84 11.91
CA CYS A 73 8.92 -0.93 11.17
C CYS A 73 7.68 -0.51 11.97
N LYS A 74 7.92 0.35 12.97
CA LYS A 74 6.93 1.07 13.76
C LYS A 74 7.10 2.57 13.55
N LEU A 75 5.98 3.28 13.49
CA LEU A 75 6.02 4.74 13.43
C LEU A 75 6.66 5.26 14.71
N LYS A 76 7.44 6.33 14.61
CA LYS A 76 7.96 7.02 15.80
C LYS A 76 6.82 7.71 16.56
N ALA A 77 7.06 8.05 17.83
CA ALA A 77 6.05 8.56 18.76
C ALA A 77 5.18 9.73 18.21
N ASP A 78 5.75 10.60 17.37
CA ASP A 78 5.06 11.77 16.79
C ASP A 78 4.81 11.64 15.28
N ALA A 79 5.13 10.48 14.69
CA ALA A 79 4.90 10.22 13.29
C ALA A 79 3.47 9.70 13.09
N ILE A 80 2.71 10.38 12.24
CA ILE A 80 1.35 9.95 11.85
C ILE A 80 1.42 9.02 10.64
N CYS A 81 2.40 9.24 9.77
CA CYS A 81 2.58 8.45 8.56
C CYS A 81 4.07 8.28 8.23
N SER A 82 4.36 7.39 7.28
CA SER A 82 5.68 7.26 6.65
C SER A 82 5.58 7.55 5.15
N PRO A 83 6.54 8.28 4.55
CA PRO A 83 6.60 8.54 3.10
C PRO A 83 6.75 7.30 2.22
N PHE A 84 7.21 6.17 2.77
CA PHE A 84 7.45 4.98 1.95
C PHE A 84 6.13 4.41 1.41
N GLY A 85 5.99 4.41 0.08
CA GLY A 85 4.77 3.95 -0.58
C GLY A 85 3.53 4.83 -0.33
N ASN A 86 3.71 6.00 0.29
CA ASN A 86 2.61 6.90 0.63
C ASN A 86 2.92 8.34 0.20
N GLU A 87 2.41 8.72 -0.96
CA GLU A 87 2.56 10.07 -1.51
C GLU A 87 1.86 11.14 -0.66
N CYS A 88 0.93 10.75 0.21
CA CYS A 88 0.18 11.62 1.09
C CYS A 88 0.82 11.82 2.47
N CYS A 89 2.08 11.42 2.61
CA CYS A 89 2.90 11.71 3.77
C CYS A 89 4.03 12.69 3.43
N THR A 90 4.23 13.69 4.28
CA THR A 90 5.35 14.63 4.22
C THR A 90 6.63 13.99 4.78
N SER A 91 7.79 14.59 4.49
CA SER A 91 9.07 14.16 5.08
C SER A 91 9.12 14.30 6.59
N ASP A 92 8.28 15.18 7.15
CA ASP A 92 8.13 15.45 8.58
C ASP A 92 7.16 14.47 9.26
N CYS A 93 6.76 13.41 8.53
CA CYS A 93 5.94 12.31 9.03
C CYS A 93 4.47 12.69 9.29
N GLN A 94 4.00 13.70 8.57
CA GLN A 94 2.67 14.28 8.71
C GLN A 94 1.84 14.11 7.44
N ILE A 95 0.52 14.02 7.60
CA ILE A 95 -0.39 13.89 6.47
C ILE A 95 -0.36 15.17 5.64
N LYS A 96 -0.19 15.03 4.33
CA LYS A 96 -0.30 16.16 3.39
C LYS A 96 -1.72 16.69 3.37
N ASP A 97 -1.83 18.01 3.29
CA ASP A 97 -3.12 18.68 3.18
C ASP A 97 -3.80 18.48 1.81
N THR A 98 -5.04 18.93 1.73
CA THR A 98 -5.90 18.87 0.54
C THR A 98 -5.41 19.63 -0.67
N SER A 99 -4.43 20.53 -0.54
CA SER A 99 -3.84 21.24 -1.68
C SER A 99 -2.86 20.34 -2.46
N ASN A 100 -2.37 19.27 -1.84
CA ASN A 100 -1.42 18.35 -2.43
C ASN A 100 -2.13 17.28 -3.28
N SER A 101 -1.60 17.08 -4.50
CA SER A 101 -2.03 15.99 -5.37
C SER A 101 -1.24 14.70 -5.07
N CYS A 102 -1.86 13.58 -5.42
CA CYS A 102 -1.26 12.26 -5.32
C CYS A 102 -1.66 11.39 -6.53
N SER A 103 -0.93 10.33 -6.80
CA SER A 103 -1.19 9.41 -7.90
C SER A 103 -2.30 8.43 -7.53
N HIS A 104 -3.34 8.38 -8.37
CA HIS A 104 -4.46 7.43 -8.27
C HIS A 104 -4.59 6.65 -9.60
N SER A 105 -5.20 5.47 -9.58
CA SER A 105 -5.36 4.62 -10.78
C SER A 105 -6.12 5.31 -11.92
N SER A 106 -6.94 6.31 -11.59
CA SER A 106 -7.75 7.11 -12.52
C SER A 106 -7.16 8.48 -12.84
N GLY A 107 -5.89 8.74 -12.50
CA GLY A 107 -5.22 10.03 -12.70
C GLY A 107 -4.71 10.63 -11.39
N THR A 108 -5.00 11.90 -11.15
CA THR A 108 -4.59 12.60 -9.91
C THR A 108 -5.71 12.63 -8.87
N GLY A 109 -5.33 12.30 -7.65
CA GLY A 109 -6.18 12.29 -6.46
C GLY A 109 -5.85 13.41 -5.48
N ILE A 110 -6.50 13.34 -4.33
CA ILE A 110 -6.36 14.26 -3.20
C ILE A 110 -5.99 13.45 -1.97
N CYS A 111 -5.07 13.98 -1.16
CA CYS A 111 -4.70 13.36 0.09
C CYS A 111 -5.79 13.51 1.15
N ARG A 112 -6.22 12.38 1.71
CA ARG A 112 -7.16 12.32 2.83
C ARG A 112 -6.74 11.23 3.79
N ASN A 113 -6.54 11.59 5.06
CA ASN A 113 -6.16 10.66 6.13
C ASN A 113 -4.96 9.77 5.77
N GLY A 114 -3.95 10.34 5.11
CA GLY A 114 -2.76 9.60 4.70
C GLY A 114 -2.98 8.66 3.50
N HIS A 115 -4.11 8.74 2.80
CA HIS A 115 -4.38 7.96 1.60
C HIS A 115 -4.68 8.87 0.40
N CYS A 116 -4.33 8.40 -0.79
CA CYS A 116 -4.70 9.05 -2.02
C CYS A 116 -6.13 8.65 -2.43
N GLU A 117 -7.07 9.59 -2.37
CA GLU A 117 -8.45 9.36 -2.83
C GLU A 117 -8.64 9.92 -4.24
N GLN A 118 -9.49 9.27 -5.04
CA GLN A 118 -9.87 9.77 -6.36
C GLN A 118 -10.51 11.16 -6.24
N SER A 119 -9.99 12.11 -7.02
CA SER A 119 -10.61 13.42 -7.13
C SER A 119 -11.95 13.33 -7.88
N LYS A 120 -12.92 14.14 -7.45
CA LYS A 120 -14.22 14.23 -8.12
C LYS A 120 -14.10 14.71 -9.58
N CYS A 121 -12.99 15.36 -9.96
CA CYS A 121 -12.77 15.87 -11.31
C CYS A 121 -13.06 14.82 -12.40
N SER A 122 -12.42 13.66 -12.30
CA SER A 122 -12.60 12.56 -13.25
C SER A 122 -14.02 11.99 -13.27
N SER A 123 -14.73 11.98 -12.13
CA SER A 123 -16.10 11.46 -12.02
C SER A 123 -17.12 12.28 -12.79
N PHE A 124 -16.81 13.55 -13.10
CA PHE A 124 -17.67 14.45 -13.86
C PHE A 124 -17.14 14.73 -15.28
N GLY A 125 -16.16 13.95 -15.75
CA GLY A 125 -15.59 14.12 -17.09
C GLY A 125 -14.66 15.33 -17.22
N PHE A 126 -14.24 15.94 -16.09
CA PHE A 126 -13.15 16.90 -16.10
C PHE A 126 -11.80 16.16 -16.09
N GLY A 127 -10.72 16.90 -16.34
CA GLY A 127 -9.37 16.38 -16.28
C GLY A 127 -8.90 16.12 -14.84
N ASN A 128 -7.58 16.20 -14.66
CA ASN A 128 -6.92 15.94 -13.39
C ASN A 128 -7.26 16.97 -12.29
N PHE A 129 -7.14 16.56 -11.03
CA PHE A 129 -7.06 17.49 -9.91
C PHE A 129 -5.79 18.34 -10.03
N CYS A 130 -5.92 19.65 -9.77
CA CYS A 130 -4.82 20.59 -9.93
C CYS A 130 -4.72 21.57 -8.74
N GLY A 131 -5.13 21.14 -7.55
CA GLY A 131 -5.03 21.90 -6.30
C GLY A 131 -6.38 22.40 -5.80
N THR A 132 -6.34 23.20 -4.73
CA THR A 132 -7.51 23.83 -4.10
C THR A 132 -7.69 25.27 -4.58
N HIS A 133 -8.85 25.87 -4.36
CA HIS A 133 -9.19 27.21 -4.84
C HIS A 133 -8.24 28.29 -4.32
N GLY A 134 -7.70 28.12 -3.12
CA GLY A 134 -6.79 29.06 -2.50
C GLY A 134 -6.32 28.58 -1.13
N THR A 135 -5.65 29.49 -0.43
CA THR A 135 -5.12 29.26 0.91
C THR A 135 -5.99 29.83 2.01
N ASP A 136 -7.11 30.48 1.72
CA ASP A 136 -8.02 30.97 2.76
C ASP A 136 -8.88 29.82 3.31
N SER A 137 -9.37 29.94 4.54
CA SER A 137 -10.18 28.89 5.18
C SER A 137 -11.40 28.50 4.36
N SER A 138 -12.07 29.45 3.70
CA SER A 138 -13.24 29.19 2.86
C SER A 138 -12.90 28.53 1.51
N GLU A 139 -11.64 28.46 1.11
CA GLU A 139 -11.21 28.00 -0.21
C GLU A 139 -10.29 26.77 -0.16
N ALA A 140 -9.59 26.54 0.96
CA ALA A 140 -8.65 25.42 1.15
C ALA A 140 -9.30 24.02 1.05
N CYS A 141 -10.62 23.94 1.19
CA CYS A 141 -11.40 22.70 1.08
C CYS A 141 -12.27 22.64 -0.19
N LYS A 142 -11.97 23.47 -1.20
CA LYS A 142 -12.62 23.47 -2.50
C LYS A 142 -11.62 23.14 -3.61
N ILE A 143 -11.93 22.16 -4.44
CA ILE A 143 -10.99 21.61 -5.43
C ILE A 143 -11.07 22.35 -6.77
N LYS A 144 -9.95 22.36 -7.48
CA LYS A 144 -9.85 22.77 -8.89
C LYS A 144 -9.61 21.55 -9.78
N CYS A 145 -10.14 21.61 -11.00
CA CYS A 145 -9.97 20.56 -12.00
C CYS A 145 -9.39 21.12 -13.30
N VAL A 146 -8.66 20.29 -14.04
CA VAL A 146 -8.18 20.65 -15.37
C VAL A 146 -9.33 20.60 -16.36
N VAL A 147 -9.64 21.72 -17.00
CA VAL A 147 -10.61 21.83 -18.10
C VAL A 147 -9.91 22.49 -19.27
N GLN A 148 -9.89 21.83 -20.43
CA GLN A 148 -9.19 22.33 -21.63
C GLN A 148 -7.71 22.69 -21.37
N GLY A 149 -7.03 21.92 -20.52
CA GLY A 149 -5.62 22.13 -20.17
C GLY A 149 -5.34 23.23 -19.14
N GLN A 150 -6.36 23.90 -18.61
CA GLN A 150 -6.23 24.94 -17.59
C GLN A 150 -6.89 24.51 -16.27
N CYS A 151 -6.40 25.01 -15.14
CA CYS A 151 -6.91 24.66 -13.83
C CYS A 151 -8.06 25.60 -13.42
N TYR A 152 -9.29 25.09 -13.35
CA TYR A 152 -10.49 25.89 -13.08
C TYR A 152 -11.10 25.60 -11.72
N HIS A 153 -11.64 26.66 -11.11
CA HIS A 153 -12.49 26.55 -9.93
C HIS A 153 -13.81 25.90 -10.32
N MET A 154 -14.24 24.93 -9.53
CA MET A 154 -15.44 24.13 -9.85
C MET A 154 -16.70 24.71 -9.21
N ASN A 155 -16.79 26.05 -9.13
CA ASN A 155 -17.91 26.77 -8.54
C ASN A 155 -19.20 26.59 -9.36
N GLY A 156 -20.35 26.53 -8.68
CA GLY A 156 -21.67 26.45 -9.31
C GLY A 156 -22.08 25.05 -9.78
N PHE A 157 -21.17 24.08 -9.79
CA PHE A 157 -21.50 22.71 -10.13
C PHE A 157 -22.05 21.94 -8.91
N LEU A 158 -23.24 21.37 -9.06
CA LEU A 158 -23.96 20.65 -8.00
C LEU A 158 -24.26 19.21 -8.43
N LEU A 159 -24.18 18.27 -7.50
CA LEU A 159 -24.68 16.90 -7.64
C LEU A 159 -25.63 16.60 -6.47
N GLY A 160 -26.89 16.31 -6.76
CA GLY A 160 -27.90 16.08 -5.71
C GLY A 160 -28.07 17.29 -4.78
N GLY A 161 -27.95 18.51 -5.31
CA GLY A 161 -28.03 19.75 -4.53
C GLY A 161 -26.77 20.08 -3.71
N LYS A 162 -25.73 19.24 -3.75
CA LYS A 162 -24.47 19.48 -3.02
C LYS A 162 -23.36 19.95 -3.96
N PRO A 163 -22.52 20.91 -3.56
CA PRO A 163 -21.36 21.33 -4.36
C PRO A 163 -20.41 20.18 -4.64
N ILE A 164 -20.07 20.00 -5.91
CA ILE A 164 -19.14 18.92 -6.31
C ILE A 164 -17.70 19.27 -5.94
N ASN A 165 -17.41 20.55 -5.79
CA ASN A 165 -16.06 21.03 -5.54
C ASN A 165 -15.61 20.89 -4.10
N TYR A 166 -16.50 20.51 -3.18
CA TYR A 166 -16.12 20.32 -1.78
C TYR A 166 -15.31 19.05 -1.64
N VAL A 167 -14.15 19.18 -1.00
CA VAL A 167 -13.42 18.05 -0.44
C VAL A 167 -14.32 17.36 0.59
N ARG A 168 -14.19 16.04 0.72
CA ARG A 168 -14.93 15.26 1.72
C ARG A 168 -14.53 15.71 3.13
N ASP A 169 -15.52 15.79 4.01
CA ASP A 169 -15.29 16.14 5.42
C ASP A 169 -14.28 15.20 6.09
N GLY A 170 -13.51 15.76 7.03
CA GLY A 170 -12.45 15.06 7.74
C GLY A 170 -11.09 15.08 7.06
N ALA A 171 -10.95 15.69 5.87
CA ALA A 171 -9.65 15.84 5.22
C ALA A 171 -8.82 16.95 5.86
N TYR A 172 -7.51 16.75 6.01
CA TYR A 172 -6.59 17.77 6.54
C TYR A 172 -6.42 18.90 5.56
N CYS A 173 -6.50 20.13 6.05
CA CYS A 173 -6.31 21.33 5.25
C CYS A 173 -5.34 22.28 5.95
N THR A 174 -4.66 23.08 5.14
CA THR A 174 -3.87 24.22 5.61
C THR A 174 -4.49 25.49 5.05
N PHE A 175 -4.47 26.54 5.85
CA PHE A 175 -4.95 27.84 5.41
C PHE A 175 -4.14 28.97 6.03
N ILE A 176 -4.23 30.16 5.45
CA ILE A 176 -3.63 31.39 5.94
C ILE A 176 -4.75 32.18 6.61
N ASP A 177 -4.57 32.52 7.88
CA ASP A 177 -5.53 33.36 8.61
C ASP A 177 -5.38 34.85 8.24
N SER A 178 -6.28 35.69 8.77
CA SER A 178 -6.22 37.15 8.55
C SER A 178 -4.91 37.81 9.04
N GLY A 179 -4.15 37.13 9.90
CA GLY A 179 -2.84 37.55 10.39
C GLY A 179 -1.66 37.06 9.53
N SER A 180 -1.91 36.49 8.35
CA SER A 180 -0.89 35.86 7.50
C SER A 180 -0.17 34.67 8.15
N THR A 181 -0.78 34.05 9.15
CA THR A 181 -0.24 32.88 9.84
C THR A 181 -0.80 31.62 9.19
N GLN A 182 0.08 30.68 8.86
CA GLN A 182 -0.35 29.36 8.40
C GLN A 182 -0.96 28.59 9.58
N LYS A 183 -2.18 28.11 9.38
CA LYS A 183 -2.96 27.31 10.30
C LYS A 183 -3.28 25.96 9.69
N HIS A 184 -3.54 24.99 10.55
CA HIS A 184 -3.96 23.65 10.19
C HIS A 184 -5.41 23.45 10.63
N GLY A 185 -6.12 22.60 9.90
CA GLY A 185 -7.51 22.34 10.20
C GLY A 185 -8.04 21.10 9.50
N ILE A 186 -9.35 20.93 9.62
CA ILE A 186 -10.10 19.84 9.02
C ILE A 186 -11.20 20.41 8.12
N CYS A 187 -11.34 19.84 6.93
CA CYS A 187 -12.41 20.19 6.02
C CYS A 187 -13.77 19.80 6.62
N SER A 188 -14.68 20.77 6.66
CA SER A 188 -16.07 20.62 7.05
C SER A 188 -16.94 21.48 6.14
N ASN A 189 -17.80 20.85 5.35
CA ASN A 189 -18.71 21.49 4.42
C ASN A 189 -18.03 22.52 3.48
N GLY A 190 -16.87 22.15 2.93
CA GLY A 190 -16.11 22.99 2.00
C GLY A 190 -15.33 24.14 2.63
N VAL A 191 -15.28 24.21 3.97
CA VAL A 191 -14.48 25.17 4.73
C VAL A 191 -13.42 24.42 5.53
N CYS A 192 -12.21 24.95 5.62
CA CYS A 192 -11.18 24.49 6.52
C CYS A 192 -11.42 25.09 7.90
N VAL A 193 -11.80 24.26 8.86
CA VAL A 193 -12.05 24.68 10.25
C VAL A 193 -10.77 24.44 11.03
N GLU A 194 -10.27 25.48 11.72
CA GLU A 194 -9.09 25.36 12.59
C GLU A 194 -9.30 24.25 13.62
N ASP A 195 -8.29 23.42 13.79
CA ASP A 195 -8.29 22.37 14.80
C ASP A 195 -7.50 22.88 16.02
N GLU A 196 -8.20 23.42 17.02
CA GLU A 196 -7.59 23.98 18.24
C GLU A 196 -6.89 22.92 19.10
N GLU A 197 -7.29 21.65 18.97
CA GLU A 197 -6.62 20.52 19.64
C GLU A 197 -5.45 19.95 18.82
N ALA A 198 -5.20 20.45 17.61
CA ALA A 198 -4.01 20.12 16.84
C ALA A 198 -2.78 20.84 17.41
N THR A 199 -2.41 20.54 18.66
CA THR A 199 -1.00 20.59 19.05
C THR A 199 -0.27 19.58 18.16
N SER A 200 0.40 20.07 17.12
CA SER A 200 1.25 19.31 16.19
C SER A 200 0.67 17.95 15.74
N TYR A 201 -0.54 17.98 15.20
CA TYR A 201 -1.22 16.86 14.52
C TYR A 201 -1.84 15.78 15.45
N PRO A 202 -3.01 15.24 15.09
CA PRO A 202 -3.75 14.31 15.96
C PRO A 202 -3.03 12.98 16.11
N THR A 203 -3.12 12.42 17.32
CA THR A 203 -2.65 11.06 17.62
C THR A 203 -3.20 10.07 16.58
N PRO A 204 -2.37 9.14 16.08
CA PRO A 204 -2.75 8.21 15.03
C PRO A 204 -4.08 7.53 15.37
N TYR A 205 -5.04 7.60 14.44
CA TYR A 205 -6.29 6.87 14.55
C TYR A 205 -5.95 5.39 14.81
N PRO A 206 -6.60 4.71 15.78
CA PRO A 206 -6.30 3.32 16.05
C PRO A 206 -6.41 2.55 14.74
N SER A 207 -5.29 1.96 14.36
CA SER A 207 -5.13 1.13 13.17
C SER A 207 -6.35 0.19 13.05
N PRO A 208 -7.07 0.18 11.91
CA PRO A 208 -8.22 -0.72 11.72
C PRO A 208 -7.80 -2.19 11.60
N PHE A 209 -6.50 -2.49 11.72
CA PHE A 209 -6.04 -3.86 11.77
C PHE A 209 -6.57 -4.53 13.05
N PRO A 210 -7.27 -5.67 12.93
CA PRO A 210 -7.79 -6.36 14.09
C PRO A 210 -6.64 -6.69 15.03
N THR A 211 -6.70 -6.19 16.26
CA THR A 211 -5.98 -6.78 17.39
C THR A 211 -6.17 -8.28 17.29
N GLN A 212 -5.06 -9.00 17.06
CA GLN A 212 -5.11 -10.46 16.99
C GLN A 212 -5.81 -10.96 18.25
N TYR A 213 -6.93 -11.66 18.08
CA TYR A 213 -7.54 -12.39 19.19
C TYR A 213 -6.46 -13.31 19.77
N PRO A 214 -6.23 -13.33 21.10
CA PRO A 214 -5.34 -14.30 21.70
C PRO A 214 -5.88 -15.70 21.35
N SER A 215 -5.11 -16.44 20.54
CA SER A 215 -5.42 -17.84 20.25
C SER A 215 -5.37 -18.63 21.56
N PRO A 216 -6.47 -19.25 22.03
CA PRO A 216 -6.49 -19.89 23.35
C PRO A 216 -5.73 -21.22 23.44
N TYR A 217 -5.06 -21.69 22.38
CA TYR A 217 -4.39 -22.99 22.42
C TYR A 217 -3.07 -22.98 21.64
N SER A 218 -1.97 -23.15 22.37
CA SER A 218 -0.70 -23.60 21.78
C SER A 218 -0.88 -25.05 21.35
N ALA A 219 -1.09 -25.28 20.05
CA ALA A 219 -0.97 -26.62 19.50
C ALA A 219 0.47 -27.13 19.74
N PRO A 220 0.66 -28.41 20.10
CA PRO A 220 1.98 -28.99 20.29
C PRO A 220 2.81 -28.81 19.01
N VAL A 221 3.99 -28.21 19.17
CA VAL A 221 4.97 -28.03 18.09
C VAL A 221 5.34 -29.41 17.55
N PRO A 222 5.09 -29.73 16.27
CA PRO A 222 5.55 -30.97 15.68
C PRO A 222 7.08 -31.00 15.76
N THR A 223 7.63 -32.09 16.29
CA THR A 223 9.07 -32.31 16.31
C THR A 223 9.60 -32.22 14.88
N PRO A 224 10.58 -31.35 14.58
CA PRO A 224 11.14 -31.25 13.24
C PRO A 224 11.69 -32.61 12.81
N PRO A 225 11.39 -33.08 11.58
CA PRO A 225 12.07 -34.24 11.05
C PRO A 225 13.58 -33.97 11.03
N LYS A 226 14.35 -34.98 11.45
CA LYS A 226 15.82 -34.92 11.52
C LYS A 226 16.38 -34.39 10.20
N PRO A 227 17.29 -33.39 10.21
CA PRO A 227 17.85 -32.83 8.99
C PRO A 227 18.45 -33.95 8.12
N GLY A 228 17.97 -34.07 6.89
CA GLY A 228 18.62 -34.86 5.86
C GLY A 228 20.00 -34.27 5.55
N ASN A 229 20.94 -35.13 5.18
CA ASN A 229 22.32 -34.75 4.90
C ASN A 229 22.37 -33.70 3.76
N PRO A 230 22.97 -32.50 3.97
CA PRO A 230 23.00 -31.43 2.97
C PRO A 230 23.71 -31.79 1.64
N ASP A 231 24.50 -32.86 1.62
CA ASP A 231 25.25 -33.31 0.42
C ASP A 231 24.39 -34.02 -0.65
N ASP A 232 23.08 -34.21 -0.43
CA ASP A 232 22.19 -34.87 -1.39
C ASP A 232 21.54 -33.93 -2.41
N CYS A 233 21.74 -32.61 -2.29
CA CYS A 233 21.20 -31.64 -3.26
C CYS A 233 21.95 -31.66 -4.60
N ASP A 234 23.24 -31.99 -4.61
CA ASP A 234 24.09 -31.94 -5.82
C ASP A 234 24.08 -33.22 -6.66
N LYS A 235 23.45 -34.30 -6.16
CA LYS A 235 23.40 -35.61 -6.86
C LYS A 235 22.21 -35.79 -7.77
N PHE A 236 21.42 -34.73 -8.00
CA PHE A 236 20.21 -34.83 -8.81
C PHE A 236 20.55 -34.87 -10.32
N GLN A 237 20.77 -36.08 -10.85
CA GLN A 237 20.74 -36.31 -12.29
C GLN A 237 19.28 -36.39 -12.75
N CYS A 238 18.90 -35.48 -13.66
CA CYS A 238 17.62 -35.59 -14.36
C CYS A 238 17.57 -36.92 -15.14
N PRO A 239 16.42 -37.62 -15.18
CA PRO A 239 16.28 -38.85 -15.97
C PRO A 239 16.64 -38.59 -17.43
N ALA A 240 17.28 -39.56 -18.09
CA ALA A 240 17.91 -39.44 -19.42
C ALA A 240 16.99 -38.95 -20.56
N ASN A 241 15.67 -38.92 -20.34
CA ASN A 241 14.67 -38.44 -21.29
C ASN A 241 14.18 -36.99 -21.01
N SER A 242 14.92 -36.23 -20.21
CA SER A 242 14.62 -34.82 -19.95
C SER A 242 15.10 -33.96 -21.12
N ILE A 243 14.18 -33.20 -21.73
CA ILE A 243 14.47 -32.30 -22.84
C ILE A 243 15.61 -31.35 -22.43
N LYS A 244 16.60 -31.16 -23.32
CA LYS A 244 17.76 -30.29 -23.10
C LYS A 244 17.31 -28.90 -22.62
N LYS A 245 18.01 -28.37 -21.62
CA LYS A 245 17.80 -27.05 -20.98
C LYS A 245 17.50 -25.96 -22.02
N ALA A 246 16.24 -25.66 -22.25
CA ALA A 246 15.83 -24.34 -22.72
C ALA A 246 15.87 -23.43 -21.49
N LYS A 247 16.61 -22.32 -21.57
CA LYS A 247 16.67 -21.30 -20.52
C LYS A 247 15.24 -20.78 -20.29
N VAL A 248 14.61 -21.20 -19.21
CA VAL A 248 13.34 -20.64 -18.76
C VAL A 248 13.64 -19.25 -18.23
N LYS A 249 13.22 -18.23 -18.98
CA LYS A 249 13.12 -16.86 -18.49
C LYS A 249 11.74 -16.76 -17.84
N CYS A 250 11.69 -16.64 -16.52
CA CYS A 250 10.43 -16.30 -15.85
C CYS A 250 10.07 -14.88 -16.31
N VAL A 251 8.93 -14.75 -16.98
CA VAL A 251 8.27 -13.48 -17.28
C VAL A 251 7.38 -13.14 -16.10
#